data_AF-K2EK88-F1
#
_entry.id   AF-K2EK88-F1
#
_cell.length_a   1.000
_cell.length_b   1.000
_cell.length_c   1.000
_cell.angle_alpha   90.00
_cell.angle_beta   90.00
_cell.angle_gamma   90.00
#
_symmetry.space_group_name_H-M   'P 1'
#
loop_
_entity.id
_entity.type
_entity.pdbx_description
1 polymer ?
#
loop_
_entity_poly.entity_id
_entity_poly.type
_entity_poly.pdbx_seq_one_letter_code
_entity_poly.pdbx_strand_id
1 'polypeptide(L)'
;MTWQLEHRAHPEQGYRACLGLQRLAREYTPERLEAACTRAVAIRSLTYRSVASILKTGLDRQQNLPGTTGGSLPLHDNIRGAQYFH
;
A
#
# COMPACT_ATOMS: atom_id res chain seq x y z
N MET A 1 -22.84 -0.28 14.96
CA MET A 1 -21.72 0.57 15.46
C MET A 1 -20.84 -0.09 16.53
N THR A 2 -20.99 -1.38 16.87
CA THR A 2 -20.32 -1.97 18.04
C THR A 2 -19.33 -3.11 17.74
N TRP A 3 -19.24 -3.60 16.50
CA TRP A 3 -18.42 -4.79 16.20
C TRP A 3 -16.92 -4.49 16.05
N GLN A 4 -16.53 -3.22 15.88
CA GLN A 4 -15.16 -2.83 15.53
C GLN A 4 -14.22 -2.56 16.72
N LEU A 5 -14.74 -2.57 17.95
CA LEU A 5 -13.94 -2.30 19.17
C LEU A 5 -13.31 -3.57 19.78
N GLU A 6 -13.79 -4.76 19.42
CA GLU A 6 -13.49 -5.98 20.19
C GLU A 6 -12.40 -6.89 19.57
N HIS A 7 -11.97 -6.62 18.33
CA HIS A 7 -11.10 -7.54 17.57
C HIS A 7 -9.73 -7.01 17.14
N ARG A 8 -9.25 -5.88 17.68
CA ARG A 8 -7.85 -5.46 17.49
C ARG A 8 -7.14 -5.30 18.83
N ALA A 9 -6.13 -6.15 19.04
CA ALA A 9 -5.35 -6.28 20.26
C ALA A 9 -4.60 -5.00 20.72
N HIS A 10 -4.53 -3.93 19.93
CA HIS A 10 -3.86 -2.67 20.32
C HIS A 10 -4.57 -1.43 19.75
N PRO A 11 -5.54 -0.83 20.47
CA PRO A 11 -6.22 0.40 20.06
C PRO A 11 -5.26 1.58 19.84
N GLU A 12 -4.14 1.61 20.57
CA GLU A 12 -3.11 2.64 20.45
C GLU A 12 -2.46 2.71 19.06
N GLN A 13 -2.34 1.58 18.36
CA GLN A 13 -1.72 1.54 17.02
C GLN A 13 -2.62 2.20 15.98
N GLY A 14 -3.95 2.02 16.10
CA GLY A 14 -4.92 2.72 15.26
C GLY A 14 -4.93 4.22 15.53
N TYR A 15 -4.87 4.61 16.79
CA TYR A 15 -4.84 6.03 17.19
C TYR A 15 -3.59 6.76 16.68
N ARG A 16 -2.39 6.15 16.83
CA ARG A 16 -1.14 6.71 16.31
C ARG A 16 -1.11 6.81 14.79
N ALA A 17 -1.74 5.87 14.08
CA ALA A 17 -1.87 5.95 12.63
C ALA A 17 -2.75 7.12 12.18
N CYS A 18 -3.89 7.35 12.85
CA CYS A 18 -4.77 8.50 12.58
C CYS A 18 -4.06 9.84 12.85
N LEU A 19 -3.33 9.96 13.96
CA LEU A 19 -2.53 11.16 14.25
C LEU A 19 -1.42 11.39 13.22
N GLY A 20 -0.75 10.31 12.79
CA GLY A 20 0.26 10.38 11.73
C GLY A 20 -0.32 10.88 10.41
N LEU A 21 -1.49 10.37 10.01
CA LEU A 21 -2.17 10.81 8.79
C LEU A 21 -2.60 12.29 8.87
N GLN A 22 -3.13 12.74 10.01
CA GLN A 22 -3.45 14.16 10.20
C GLN A 22 -2.22 15.06 10.08
N ARG A 23 -1.05 14.60 10.51
CA ARG A 23 0.20 15.33 10.33
C ARG A 23 0.60 15.42 8.85
N LEU A 24 0.51 14.31 8.11
CA LEU A 24 0.78 14.32 6.66
C LEU A 24 -0.18 15.24 5.91
N ALA A 25 -1.45 15.32 6.31
CA ALA A 25 -2.42 16.24 5.73
C ALA A 25 -2.09 17.73 5.94
N ARG A 26 -1.23 18.06 6.91
CA ARG A 26 -0.71 19.43 7.11
C ARG A 26 0.55 19.71 6.29
N GLU A 27 1.34 18.69 6.01
CA GLU A 27 2.62 18.81 5.28
C GLU A 27 2.44 18.68 3.76
N TYR A 28 1.42 17.97 3.30
CA TYR A 28 1.16 17.67 1.89
C TYR A 28 -0.24 18.16 1.49
N THR A 29 -0.43 18.43 0.20
CA THR A 29 -1.74 18.83 -0.32
C THR A 29 -2.72 17.65 -0.30
N PRO A 30 -4.03 17.90 -0.19
CA PRO A 30 -5.06 16.85 -0.16
C PRO A 30 -4.95 15.90 -1.35
N GLU A 31 -4.69 16.42 -2.55
CA GLU A 31 -4.61 15.64 -3.79
C GLU A 31 -3.45 14.64 -3.75
N ARG A 32 -2.29 15.07 -3.22
CA ARG A 32 -1.12 14.20 -3.06
C ARG A 32 -1.36 13.13 -2.00
N LEU A 33 -2.03 13.48 -0.91
CA LEU A 33 -2.34 12.53 0.16
C LEU A 33 -3.30 11.45 -0.33
N GLU A 34 -4.34 11.82 -1.09
CA GLU A 34 -5.27 10.85 -1.69
C GLU A 34 -4.58 9.94 -2.70
N ALA A 35 -3.73 10.49 -3.57
CA ALA A 35 -2.96 9.70 -4.52
C ALA A 35 -2.02 8.70 -3.79
N ALA A 36 -1.38 9.14 -2.70
CA ALA A 36 -0.55 8.28 -1.87
C ALA A 36 -1.36 7.16 -1.18
N CYS A 37 -2.54 7.48 -0.65
CA CYS A 37 -3.46 6.50 -0.06
C CYS A 37 -3.93 5.47 -1.10
N THR A 38 -4.32 5.93 -2.28
CA THR A 38 -4.72 5.04 -3.40
C THR A 38 -3.59 4.07 -3.75
N ARG A 39 -2.35 4.57 -3.82
CA ARG A 39 -1.19 3.71 -4.08
C ARG A 39 -0.89 2.76 -2.93
N ALA A 40 -1.06 3.19 -1.69
CA ALA A 40 -0.90 2.35 -0.50
C ALA A 40 -1.91 1.19 -0.47
N VAL A 41 -3.15 1.43 -0.92
CA VAL A 41 -4.18 0.40 -1.11
C VAL A 41 -3.76 -0.58 -2.21
N ALA A 42 -3.26 -0.09 -3.34
CA ALA A 42 -2.83 -0.93 -4.46
C ALA A 42 -1.71 -1.93 -4.04
N ILE A 43 -0.78 -1.50 -3.19
CA ILE A 43 0.27 -2.37 -2.62
C ILE A 43 -0.16 -3.13 -1.35
N ARG A 44 -1.44 -3.04 -0.96
CA ARG A 44 -2.01 -3.64 0.27
C ARG A 44 -1.26 -3.25 1.55
N SER A 45 -0.72 -2.03 1.62
CA SER A 45 0.08 -1.54 2.73
C SER A 45 -0.50 -0.25 3.33
N LEU A 46 -1.55 -0.40 4.14
CA LEU A 46 -2.30 0.73 4.75
C LEU A 46 -1.64 1.31 6.00
N THR A 47 -0.31 1.32 6.08
CA THR A 47 0.40 1.87 7.25
C THR A 47 0.82 3.31 7.01
N TYR A 48 0.90 4.08 8.09
CA TYR A 48 1.46 5.44 8.05
C TYR A 48 2.84 5.48 7.37
N ARG A 49 3.74 4.53 7.70
CA ARG A 49 5.08 4.46 7.11
C ARG A 49 5.03 4.31 5.59
N SER A 50 4.10 3.51 5.09
CA SER A 50 3.92 3.30 3.65
C SER A 50 3.46 4.57 2.95
N VAL A 51 2.42 5.23 3.47
CA VAL A 51 1.89 6.49 2.92
C VAL A 51 2.96 7.60 2.98
N ALA A 52 3.64 7.74 4.11
CA ALA A 52 4.73 8.71 4.28
C ALA A 52 5.89 8.45 3.31
N SER A 53 6.27 7.19 3.10
CA SER A 53 7.31 6.81 2.14
C SER A 53 6.90 7.16 0.70
N ILE A 54 5.66 6.87 0.32
CA ILE A 54 5.11 7.19 -1.02
C ILE A 54 5.14 8.71 -1.27
N LEU A 55 4.71 9.51 -0.30
CA LEU A 55 4.74 10.98 -0.38
C LEU A 55 6.17 11.53 -0.44
N LYS A 56 7.08 10.98 0.37
CA LYS A 56 8.48 11.40 0.45
C LYS A 56 9.24 11.12 -0.85
N THR A 57 8.95 9.99 -1.48
CA THR A 57 9.59 9.56 -2.73
C THR A 57 8.92 10.12 -3.98
N GLY A 58 7.79 10.84 -3.83
CA GLY A 58 7.02 11.38 -4.96
C GLY A 58 6.31 10.31 -5.79
N LEU A 59 6.20 9.09 -5.24
CA LEU A 59 5.50 7.97 -5.87
C LEU A 59 4.01 8.29 -6.06
N ASP A 60 3.42 9.20 -5.28
CA ASP A 60 2.06 9.69 -5.48
C ASP A 60 1.84 10.37 -6.84
N ARG A 61 2.89 10.87 -7.50
CA ARG A 61 2.82 11.58 -8.78
C ARG A 61 3.01 10.67 -10.00
N GLN A 62 3.35 9.41 -9.78
CA GLN A 62 3.57 8.46 -10.87
C GLN A 62 2.24 7.87 -11.32
N GLN A 63 1.97 7.91 -12.62
CA GLN A 63 0.75 7.35 -13.21
C GLN A 63 0.68 5.81 -13.12
N ASN A 64 1.81 5.13 -12.89
CA ASN A 64 1.87 3.68 -12.82
C ASN A 64 1.51 3.18 -11.41
N LEU A 65 0.27 2.77 -11.22
CA LEU A 65 -0.12 2.03 -10.02
C LEU A 65 0.47 0.60 -10.09
N PRO A 66 1.13 0.13 -9.01
CA PRO A 66 1.56 -1.25 -8.90
C PRO A 66 0.33 -2.15 -8.92
N GLY A 67 0.10 -2.82 -10.04
CA GLY A 67 -1.11 -3.59 -10.33
C GLY A 67 -1.64 -3.40 -11.76
N THR A 68 -1.26 -2.30 -12.43
CA THR A 68 -1.65 -2.05 -13.84
C THR A 68 -0.69 -2.66 -14.86
N THR A 69 0.35 -3.36 -14.41
CA THR A 69 1.22 -4.13 -15.30
C THR A 69 0.56 -5.47 -15.58
N GLY A 70 -0.44 -5.47 -16.46
CA GLY A 70 -0.86 -6.65 -17.22
C GLY A 70 0.21 -7.08 -18.23
N GLY A 71 1.48 -7.04 -17.82
CA GLY A 71 2.61 -7.47 -18.61
C GLY A 71 2.73 -8.97 -18.43
N SER A 72 2.47 -9.71 -19.52
CA SER A 72 2.83 -11.11 -19.66
C SER A 72 4.17 -11.37 -18.94
N LEU A 73 4.14 -12.28 -17.96
CA LEU A 73 5.36 -12.79 -17.34
C LEU A 73 6.29 -13.20 -18.49
N PRO A 74 7.57 -12.77 -18.51
CA PRO A 74 8.47 -13.23 -19.54
C PRO A 74 8.45 -14.76 -19.49
N LEU A 75 8.25 -15.43 -20.63
CA LEU A 75 8.43 -16.88 -20.70
C LEU A 75 9.89 -17.18 -20.36
N HIS A 76 10.12 -17.71 -19.17
CA HIS A 76 11.46 -18.14 -18.74
C HIS A 76 11.63 -19.60 -19.19
N ASP A 77 12.69 -19.89 -19.94
CA ASP A 77 13.06 -21.24 -20.40
C ASP A 77 13.30 -22.26 -19.26
N ASN A 78 13.31 -21.81 -18.01
CA ASN A 78 13.68 -22.61 -16.84
C ASN A 78 12.49 -23.25 -16.09
N ILE A 79 11.28 -23.25 -16.66
CA ILE A 79 10.16 -24.00 -16.07
C ILE A 79 10.32 -25.49 -16.43
N ARG A 80 10.98 -26.24 -15.55
CA ARG A 80 11.00 -27.70 -15.64
C ARG A 80 9.62 -28.23 -15.26
N GLY A 81 8.90 -28.76 -16.25
CA GLY A 81 7.53 -29.24 -16.10
C GLY A 81 7.39 -30.36 -15.08
N ALA A 82 6.15 -30.61 -14.66
CA ALA A 82 5.76 -31.63 -13.67
C ALA A 82 6.18 -33.08 -14.01
N GLN A 83 6.78 -33.31 -15.18
CA GLN A 83 7.28 -34.59 -15.64
C GLN A 83 8.63 -34.99 -14.98
N TYR A 84 9.18 -34.13 -14.11
CA TYR A 84 10.45 -34.37 -13.42
C TYR A 84 10.32 -35.16 -12.10
N PHE A 85 9.10 -35.42 -11.64
CA PHE A 85 8.85 -36.30 -10.49
C PHE A 85 8.24 -37.61 -11.02
N HIS A 86 9.06 -38.67 -11.03
CA HIS A 86 8.64 -40.06 -11.22
C HIS A 86 9.05 -40.86 -9.98
#